data_AF-A0A7J3NM56-F1
#
_entry.id   AF-A0A7J3NM56-F1
#
_cell.length_a   1.000
_cell.length_b   1.000
_cell.length_c   1.000
_cell.angle_alpha   90.00
_cell.angle_beta   90.00
_cell.angle_gamma   90.00
#
_symmetry.space_group_name_H-M   'P 1'
#
loop_
_entity.id
_entity.type
_entity.pdbx_description
1 polymer ?
#
loop_
_entity_poly.entity_id
_entity_poly.type
_entity_poly.pdbx_seq_one_letter_code
_entity_poly.pdbx_strand_id
1 'polypeptide(L)'
;MTSFVLLGAGGMGELALKDLVASNVEGVVVADYDEGKAKTLVEKYGTKEVHVSAEFVDANDHASLLRVMRDADVVLSTIGPFSEYGVKVLGAAIEAEVNFVDICDDPQPTVDELDLHDDAKQAGVTAVIGMGNNPGVGNL
;
A
#
# COMPACT_ATOMS: atom_id res chain seq x y z
N MET A 1 8.88 10.98 11.89
CA MET A 1 9.10 9.56 11.57
C MET A 1 8.27 9.29 10.32
N THR A 2 8.31 8.12 9.71
CA THR A 2 7.56 7.86 8.46
C THR A 2 6.22 7.23 8.79
N SER A 3 5.15 7.73 8.20
CA SER A 3 3.78 7.23 8.28
C SER A 3 3.41 6.43 7.04
N PHE A 4 2.61 5.37 7.22
CA PHE A 4 2.23 4.46 6.16
C PHE A 4 0.72 4.33 6.02
N VAL A 5 0.26 4.13 4.80
CA VAL A 5 -1.06 3.56 4.50
C VAL A 5 -0.84 2.17 3.93
N LEU A 6 -1.31 1.15 4.65
CA LEU A 6 -1.32 -0.23 4.20
C LEU A 6 -2.69 -0.53 3.57
N LEU A 7 -2.71 -0.76 2.27
CA LEU A 7 -3.90 -1.15 1.53
C LEU A 7 -4.00 -2.68 1.48
N GLY A 8 -5.06 -3.23 2.04
CA GLY A 8 -5.32 -4.66 2.16
C GLY A 8 -4.96 -5.23 3.54
N ALA A 9 -5.95 -5.82 4.20
CA ALA A 9 -5.85 -6.49 5.50
C ALA A 9 -5.92 -8.03 5.34
N GLY A 10 -5.47 -8.55 4.19
CA GLY A 10 -5.31 -9.99 3.94
C GLY A 10 -4.05 -10.56 4.59
N GLY A 11 -3.72 -11.83 4.27
CA GLY A 11 -2.56 -12.51 4.89
C GLY A 11 -1.22 -11.80 4.64
N MET A 12 -1.00 -11.27 3.44
CA MET A 12 0.22 -10.50 3.14
C MET A 12 0.21 -9.12 3.81
N GLY A 13 -0.95 -8.46 3.87
CA GLY A 13 -1.12 -7.21 4.61
C GLY A 13 -0.83 -7.37 6.11
N GLU A 14 -1.28 -8.46 6.73
CA GLU A 14 -0.97 -8.77 8.13
C GLU A 14 0.53 -8.93 8.38
N LEU A 15 1.24 -9.65 7.50
CA LEU A 15 2.69 -9.81 7.61
C LEU A 15 3.42 -8.48 7.43
N ALA A 16 3.01 -7.68 6.43
CA ALA A 16 3.54 -6.34 6.22
C ALA A 16 3.32 -5.43 7.43
N LEU A 17 2.12 -5.42 8.02
CA LEU A 17 1.81 -4.64 9.22
C LEU A 17 2.70 -5.04 10.39
N LYS A 18 2.89 -6.35 10.60
CA LYS A 18 3.76 -6.86 11.66
C LYS A 18 5.20 -6.33 11.50
N ASP A 19 5.73 -6.33 10.29
CA ASP A 19 7.09 -5.85 10.02
C ASP A 19 7.20 -4.32 10.14
N LEU A 20 6.18 -3.57 9.70
CA LEU A 20 6.11 -2.12 9.90
C LEU A 20 6.09 -1.74 11.39
N VAL A 21 5.27 -2.40 12.20
CA VAL A 21 5.22 -2.18 13.65
C VAL A 21 6.57 -2.52 14.30
N ALA A 22 7.20 -3.63 13.91
CA ALA A 22 8.53 -4.00 14.41
C ALA A 22 9.64 -3.00 14.01
N SER A 23 9.44 -2.28 12.91
CA SER A 23 10.38 -1.26 12.40
C SER A 23 10.22 0.11 13.08
N ASN A 24 9.30 0.25 14.04
CA ASN A 24 9.08 1.46 14.83
C ASN A 24 8.82 2.72 13.97
N VAL A 25 7.95 2.55 12.97
CA VAL A 25 7.40 3.64 12.14
C VAL A 25 6.50 4.57 12.98
N GLU A 26 6.15 5.76 12.45
CA GLU A 26 5.31 6.71 13.19
C GLU A 26 3.89 6.18 13.40
N GLY A 27 3.33 5.61 12.34
CA GLY A 27 2.01 5.02 12.36
C GLY A 27 1.65 4.35 11.05
N VAL A 28 0.61 3.52 11.12
CA VAL A 28 0.08 2.77 9.98
C VAL A 28 -1.44 2.88 9.98
N VAL A 29 -2.00 3.39 8.89
CA VAL A 29 -3.43 3.27 8.59
C VAL A 29 -3.62 1.97 7.81
N VAL A 30 -4.33 1.01 8.40
CA VAL A 30 -4.70 -0.23 7.72
C VAL A 30 -6.04 0.00 7.03
N ALA A 31 -6.06 -0.01 5.71
CA ALA A 31 -7.28 0.23 4.95
C ALA A 31 -7.69 -1.00 4.15
N ASP A 32 -8.95 -1.42 4.28
CA ASP A 32 -9.52 -2.54 3.53
C ASP A 32 -10.98 -2.24 3.18
N TYR A 33 -11.50 -2.92 2.15
CA TYR A 33 -12.92 -2.88 1.82
C TYR A 33 -13.76 -3.51 2.94
N ASP A 34 -13.23 -4.57 3.57
CA ASP A 34 -13.75 -5.14 4.80
C ASP A 34 -13.08 -4.48 6.01
N GLU A 35 -13.68 -3.37 6.45
CA GLU A 35 -13.22 -2.62 7.63
C GLU A 35 -13.10 -3.50 8.90
N GLY A 36 -13.84 -4.62 8.97
CA GLY A 36 -13.75 -5.58 10.09
C GLY A 36 -12.40 -6.29 10.16
N LYS A 37 -11.80 -6.63 9.00
CA LYS A 37 -10.44 -7.19 8.95
C LYS A 37 -9.41 -6.17 9.39
N ALA A 38 -9.51 -4.94 8.90
CA ALA A 38 -8.60 -3.86 9.29
C ALA A 38 -8.65 -3.62 10.80
N LYS A 39 -9.86 -3.53 11.39
CA LYS A 39 -10.05 -3.39 12.86
C LYS A 39 -9.45 -4.56 13.64
N THR A 40 -9.61 -5.79 13.15
CA THR A 40 -8.99 -6.97 13.78
C THR A 40 -7.47 -6.86 13.81
N LEU A 41 -6.85 -6.36 12.74
CA LEU A 41 -5.40 -6.15 12.70
C LEU A 41 -4.95 -5.03 13.64
N VAL A 42 -5.71 -3.93 13.75
CA VAL A 42 -5.46 -2.87 14.73
C VAL A 42 -5.45 -3.42 16.16
N GLU A 43 -6.45 -4.22 16.53
CA GLU A 43 -6.53 -4.82 17.86
C GLU A 43 -5.35 -5.77 18.15
N LYS A 44 -4.87 -6.47 17.11
CA LYS A 44 -3.80 -7.45 17.23
C LYS A 44 -2.40 -6.84 17.27
N TYR A 45 -2.16 -5.75 16.53
CA TYR A 45 -0.83 -5.18 16.29
C TYR A 45 -0.65 -3.74 16.78
N GLY A 46 -1.72 -3.06 17.19
CA GLY A 46 -1.63 -1.73 17.78
C GLY A 46 -0.81 -1.76 19.07
N THR A 47 0.12 -0.81 19.20
CA THR A 47 0.99 -0.67 20.39
C THR A 47 0.93 0.76 20.93
N LYS A 48 1.65 1.05 22.03
CA LYS A 48 1.76 2.43 22.54
C LYS A 48 2.78 3.24 21.73
N GLU A 49 3.71 2.55 21.10
CA GLU A 49 4.87 3.08 20.40
C GLU A 49 4.54 3.40 18.93
N VAL A 50 3.73 2.56 18.28
CA VAL A 50 3.31 2.73 16.88
C VAL A 50 1.79 2.91 16.82
N HIS A 51 1.33 4.04 16.30
CA HIS A 51 -0.09 4.31 16.13
C HIS A 51 -0.65 3.51 14.95
N VAL A 52 -1.55 2.56 15.22
CA VAL A 52 -2.23 1.79 14.16
C VAL A 52 -3.71 2.11 14.21
N SER A 53 -4.28 2.46 13.05
CA SER A 53 -5.71 2.75 12.88
C SER A 53 -6.28 1.96 11.71
N ALA A 54 -7.61 1.88 11.63
CA ALA A 54 -8.32 1.20 10.56
C ALA A 54 -9.18 2.19 9.79
N GLU A 55 -9.20 2.07 8.47
CA GLU A 55 -10.09 2.83 7.59
C GLU A 55 -10.71 1.97 6.50
N PHE A 56 -11.83 2.44 5.94
CA PHE A 56 -12.44 1.83 4.76
C PHE A 56 -11.82 2.40 3.49
N VAL A 57 -11.50 1.51 2.54
CA VAL A 57 -11.11 1.86 1.18
C VAL A 57 -11.80 0.95 0.16
N ASP A 58 -12.21 1.53 -0.96
CA ASP A 58 -12.69 0.77 -2.12
C ASP A 58 -11.75 1.07 -3.29
N ALA A 59 -11.04 0.04 -3.76
CA ALA A 59 -10.09 0.17 -4.86
C ALA A 59 -10.74 0.44 -6.22
N ASN A 60 -12.08 0.34 -6.32
CA ASN A 60 -12.84 0.79 -7.49
C ASN A 60 -13.34 2.23 -7.39
N ASP A 61 -13.20 2.87 -6.23
CA ASP A 61 -13.54 4.27 -6.03
C ASP A 61 -12.26 5.10 -5.88
N HIS A 62 -11.89 5.79 -6.95
CA HIS A 62 -10.71 6.65 -7.00
C HIS A 62 -10.71 7.70 -5.88
N ALA A 63 -11.86 8.29 -5.55
CA ALA A 63 -11.95 9.26 -4.47
C ALA A 63 -11.75 8.62 -3.10
N SER A 64 -12.14 7.34 -2.94
CA SER A 64 -11.87 6.55 -1.74
C SER A 64 -10.37 6.30 -1.57
N LEU A 65 -9.66 5.96 -2.65
CA LEU A 65 -8.19 5.81 -2.66
C LEU A 65 -7.50 7.13 -2.28
N LEU A 66 -7.80 8.23 -2.97
CA LEU A 66 -7.19 9.54 -2.67
C LEU A 66 -7.42 9.99 -1.24
N ARG A 67 -8.62 9.74 -0.68
CA ARG A 67 -8.94 10.10 0.69
C ARG A 67 -8.04 9.39 1.69
N VAL A 68 -7.82 8.07 1.54
CA VAL A 68 -7.06 7.29 2.51
C VAL A 68 -5.55 7.47 2.36
N MET A 69 -5.07 7.79 1.15
CA MET A 69 -3.66 8.04 0.89
C MET A 69 -3.20 9.43 1.37
N ARG A 70 -4.14 10.35 1.60
CA ARG A 70 -3.84 11.74 1.97
C ARG A 70 -2.99 11.79 3.24
N ASP A 71 -2.00 12.66 3.25
CA ASP A 71 -1.11 12.95 4.40
C ASP A 71 -0.17 11.79 4.81
N ALA A 72 -0.14 10.68 4.06
CA ALA A 72 0.81 9.59 4.27
C ALA A 72 2.14 9.84 3.56
N ASP A 73 3.23 9.31 4.09
CA ASP A 73 4.54 9.40 3.42
C ASP A 73 4.71 8.28 2.36
N VAL A 74 4.13 7.11 2.63
CA VAL A 74 4.23 5.91 1.79
C VAL A 74 2.92 5.12 1.80
N VAL A 75 2.49 4.69 0.61
CA VAL A 75 1.44 3.69 0.42
C VAL A 75 2.07 2.33 0.14
N LEU A 76 1.71 1.32 0.93
CA LEU A 76 2.04 -0.09 0.67
C LEU A 76 0.78 -0.82 0.23
N SER A 77 0.73 -1.27 -1.02
CA SER A 77 -0.39 -2.02 -1.55
C SER A 77 -0.17 -3.53 -1.48
N THR A 78 -1.16 -4.21 -0.88
CA THR A 78 -1.33 -5.67 -0.94
C THR A 78 -2.71 -6.04 -1.53
N ILE A 79 -3.38 -5.08 -2.17
CA ILE A 79 -4.69 -5.29 -2.80
C ILE A 79 -4.50 -6.02 -4.13
N GLY A 80 -5.01 -7.25 -4.19
CA GLY A 80 -5.16 -8.02 -5.43
C GLY A 80 -6.64 -8.25 -5.80
N PRO A 81 -6.93 -8.79 -7.00
CA PRO A 81 -5.98 -9.15 -8.05
C PRO A 81 -5.29 -7.92 -8.68
N PHE A 82 -3.98 -8.02 -8.90
CA PHE A 82 -3.18 -6.89 -9.40
C PHE A 82 -3.55 -6.48 -10.83
N SER A 83 -4.02 -7.43 -11.63
CA SER A 83 -4.57 -7.15 -12.97
C SER A 83 -5.80 -6.24 -12.97
N GLU A 84 -6.49 -6.09 -11.85
CA GLU A 84 -7.63 -5.19 -11.73
C GLU A 84 -7.29 -3.90 -10.99
N TYR A 85 -6.43 -3.99 -9.97
CA TYR A 85 -6.23 -2.90 -9.01
C TYR A 85 -4.84 -2.27 -9.04
N GLY A 86 -3.79 -2.94 -9.53
CA GLY A 86 -2.40 -2.46 -9.46
C GLY A 86 -2.23 -1.06 -10.04
N VAL A 87 -2.55 -0.90 -11.33
CA VAL A 87 -2.51 0.39 -12.05
C VAL A 87 -3.42 1.44 -11.42
N LYS A 88 -4.62 1.07 -10.94
CA LYS A 88 -5.56 2.01 -10.30
C LYS A 88 -4.97 2.58 -9.01
N VAL A 89 -4.39 1.71 -8.17
CA VAL A 89 -3.83 2.08 -6.88
C VAL A 89 -2.55 2.89 -7.07
N LEU A 90 -1.64 2.47 -7.96
CA LEU A 90 -0.43 3.24 -8.28
C LEU A 90 -0.79 4.61 -8.87
N GLY A 91 -1.74 4.68 -9.80
CA GLY A 91 -2.22 5.94 -10.37
C GLY A 91 -2.78 6.89 -9.31
N ALA A 92 -3.55 6.38 -8.35
CA ALA A 92 -4.04 7.18 -7.22
C ALA A 92 -2.91 7.67 -6.30
N ALA A 93 -1.89 6.84 -6.04
CA ALA A 93 -0.73 7.25 -5.26
C ALA A 93 0.09 8.35 -5.95
N ILE A 94 0.25 8.26 -7.28
CA ILE A 94 0.89 9.29 -8.11
C ILE A 94 0.11 10.60 -8.03
N GLU A 95 -1.21 10.56 -8.20
CA GLU A 95 -2.07 11.76 -8.10
C GLU A 95 -2.06 12.38 -6.70
N ALA A 96 -1.97 11.55 -5.66
CA ALA A 96 -1.84 11.99 -4.28
C ALA A 96 -0.42 12.50 -3.92
N GLU A 97 0.55 12.38 -4.85
CA GLU A 97 1.96 12.70 -4.64
C GLU A 97 2.61 11.91 -3.48
N VAL A 98 2.20 10.65 -3.28
CA VAL A 98 2.69 9.78 -2.19
C VAL A 98 3.57 8.65 -2.75
N ASN A 99 4.68 8.36 -2.08
CA ASN A 99 5.56 7.25 -2.48
C ASN A 99 4.84 5.91 -2.40
N PHE A 100 5.22 4.98 -3.26
CA PHE A 100 4.47 3.75 -3.46
C PHE A 100 5.35 2.51 -3.41
N VAL A 101 4.82 1.45 -2.81
CA VAL A 101 5.40 0.11 -2.87
C VAL A 101 4.27 -0.92 -2.97
N ASP A 102 4.49 -2.01 -3.69
CA ASP A 102 3.56 -3.13 -3.74
C ASP A 102 4.29 -4.48 -3.69
N ILE A 103 3.49 -5.55 -3.76
CA ILE A 103 3.96 -6.94 -3.85
C ILE A 103 3.47 -7.63 -5.13
N CYS A 104 3.19 -6.86 -6.19
CA CYS A 104 2.67 -7.36 -7.46
C CYS A 104 3.60 -8.45 -8.03
N ASP A 105 3.05 -9.64 -8.28
CA ASP A 105 3.78 -10.78 -8.83
C ASP A 105 3.32 -11.19 -10.23
N ASP A 106 2.36 -10.45 -10.79
CA ASP A 106 1.83 -10.71 -12.12
C ASP A 106 2.64 -10.00 -13.22
N PRO A 107 3.05 -10.69 -14.32
CA PRO A 107 3.88 -10.09 -15.35
C PRO A 107 3.25 -8.93 -16.12
N GLN A 108 1.96 -9.06 -16.52
CA GLN A 108 1.30 -8.01 -17.31
C GLN A 108 1.02 -6.75 -16.49
N PRO A 109 0.44 -6.83 -15.27
CA PRO A 109 0.26 -5.67 -14.40
C PRO A 109 1.58 -4.96 -14.08
N THR A 110 2.68 -5.72 -13.88
CA THR A 110 4.01 -5.12 -13.70
C THR A 110 4.41 -4.25 -14.90
N VAL A 111 4.17 -4.71 -16.13
CA VAL A 111 4.44 -3.91 -17.34
C VAL A 111 3.55 -2.67 -17.38
N ASP A 112 2.27 -2.83 -17.09
CA ASP A 112 1.30 -1.73 -17.11
C ASP A 112 1.62 -0.66 -16.02
N GLU A 113 2.15 -1.08 -14.87
CA GLU A 113 2.63 -0.19 -13.79
C GLU A 113 3.92 0.54 -14.20
N LEU A 114 4.83 -0.13 -14.91
CA LEU A 114 6.05 0.50 -15.44
C LEU A 114 5.75 1.57 -16.50
N ASP A 115 4.65 1.44 -17.24
CA ASP A 115 4.22 2.45 -18.21
C ASP A 115 3.81 3.78 -17.55
N LEU A 116 3.57 3.80 -16.23
CA LEU A 116 3.32 5.02 -15.44
C LEU A 116 4.61 5.75 -15.00
N HIS A 117 5.79 5.31 -15.47
CA HIS A 117 7.09 5.87 -15.07
C HIS A 117 7.17 7.40 -15.22
N ASP A 118 6.77 7.93 -16.37
CA ASP A 118 6.90 9.36 -16.67
C ASP A 118 5.94 10.19 -15.79
N ASP A 119 4.74 9.69 -15.52
CA ASP A 119 3.76 10.33 -14.62
C ASP A 119 4.29 10.37 -13.18
N ALA A 120 4.79 9.23 -12.66
CA ALA A 120 5.38 9.16 -11.33
C ALA A 120 6.57 10.12 -11.19
N LYS A 121 7.44 10.16 -12.20
CA LYS A 121 8.59 11.06 -12.24
C LYS A 121 8.19 12.53 -12.27
N GLN A 122 7.14 12.88 -13.02
CA GLN A 122 6.62 14.24 -13.07
C GLN A 122 6.02 14.68 -11.73
N ALA A 123 5.33 13.77 -11.03
CA ALA A 123 4.77 14.00 -9.70
C ALA A 123 5.82 13.98 -8.56
N GLY A 124 7.05 13.56 -8.86
CA GLY A 124 8.11 13.41 -7.84
C GLY A 124 7.92 12.18 -6.94
N VAL A 125 7.11 11.20 -7.37
CA VAL A 125 6.79 9.99 -6.63
C VAL A 125 7.82 8.90 -6.92
N THR A 126 8.34 8.28 -5.86
CA THR A 126 9.12 7.05 -5.98
C THR A 126 8.18 5.86 -5.86
N ALA A 127 8.08 5.04 -6.91
CA ALA A 127 7.33 3.78 -6.93
C ALA A 127 8.29 2.59 -7.01
N VAL A 128 8.19 1.66 -6.05
CA VAL A 128 8.98 0.43 -6.00
C VAL A 128 8.04 -0.77 -6.08
N ILE A 129 7.88 -1.34 -7.27
CA ILE A 129 6.90 -2.41 -7.54
C ILE A 129 7.52 -3.80 -7.41
N GLY A 130 6.68 -4.79 -7.11
CA GLY A 130 7.03 -6.21 -7.03
C GLY A 130 7.96 -6.58 -5.88
N MET A 131 7.80 -5.97 -4.70
CA MET A 131 8.65 -6.19 -3.53
C MET A 131 8.23 -7.41 -2.70
N GLY A 132 8.07 -8.55 -3.37
CA GLY A 132 7.78 -9.86 -2.76
C GLY A 132 9.01 -10.76 -2.66
N ASN A 133 8.78 -12.07 -2.85
CA ASN A 133 9.87 -13.06 -2.93
C ASN A 133 10.41 -13.19 -4.37
N ASN A 134 9.53 -13.50 -5.32
CA ASN A 134 9.82 -13.54 -6.76
C ASN A 134 8.59 -13.05 -7.51
N PRO A 135 8.58 -11.81 -8.05
CA PRO A 135 9.65 -10.80 -8.01
C PRO A 135 9.92 -10.24 -6.60
N GLY A 136 11.04 -9.52 -6.43
CA GLY A 136 11.43 -8.85 -5.19
C GLY A 136 12.80 -9.33 -4.71
N VAL A 137 12.85 -10.18 -3.69
CA VAL A 137 14.11 -10.75 -3.18
C VAL A 137 14.94 -11.42 -4.28
N GLY A 138 14.31 -12.13 -5.20
CA GLY A 138 15.02 -12.76 -6.33
C GLY A 138 15.65 -11.79 -7.33
N ASN A 139 15.35 -10.49 -7.24
CA ASN A 139 15.93 -9.44 -8.08
C ASN A 139 17.12 -8.73 -7.43
N LEU A 140 17.36 -8.92 -6.12
CA LEU A 140 18.43 -8.30 -5.33
C LEU A 140 19.73 -9.14 -5.36
#